data_AF-A0A0Q3P9N6-F1
#
_entry.id   AF-A0A0Q3P9N6-F1
#
_cell.length_a   1.000
_cell.length_b   1.000
_cell.length_c   1.000
_cell.angle_alpha   90.00
_cell.angle_beta   90.00
_cell.angle_gamma   90.00
#
_symmetry.space_group_name_H-M   'P 1'
#
loop_
_entity.id
_entity.type
_entity.pdbx_description
1 polymer ?
#
loop_
_entity_poly.entity_id
_entity_poly.type
_entity_poly.pdbx_seq_one_letter_code
_entity_poly.pdbx_strand_id
1 'polypeptide(L)' 'MEDMVDESVDEYLDIVGKTFGSEDDGFDFYNSYALEKGFSVRKSYVEWDEANQEIILRKMGGFLRKD' A
#
# COMPACT_ATOMS: atom_id res chain seq x y z
N MET A 1 -34.20 6.25 11.94
CA MET A 1 -33.28 6.00 10.82
C MET A 1 -31.95 5.71 11.48
N GLU A 2 -31.90 4.57 12.17
CA GLU A 2 -30.71 4.13 12.92
C GLU A 2 -29.78 3.49 11.89
N ASP A 3 -28.66 4.17 11.69
CA ASP A 3 -27.36 3.70 11.26
C ASP A 3 -27.33 2.25 10.75
N MET A 4 -27.57 2.12 9.45
CA MET A 4 -27.02 1.02 8.67
C MET A 4 -25.52 1.25 8.62
N VAL A 5 -24.81 0.87 9.68
CA VAL A 5 -23.34 0.80 9.69
C VAL A 5 -22.99 -0.18 8.59
N ASP A 6 -22.64 0.39 7.44
CA ASP A 6 -22.09 -0.37 6.33
C ASP A 6 -20.75 -0.89 6.84
N GLU A 7 -20.70 -2.18 7.19
CA GLU A 7 -19.50 -2.86 7.71
C GLU A 7 -18.28 -2.59 6.82
N SER A 8 -18.50 -2.26 5.53
CA SER A 8 -17.44 -1.87 4.60
C SER A 8 -16.82 -0.49 4.86
N VAL A 9 -17.57 0.46 5.41
CA VAL A 9 -17.08 1.81 5.75
C VAL A 9 -16.21 1.76 7.01
N ASP A 10 -16.62 1.01 8.02
CA ASP A 10 -15.84 0.85 9.25
C ASP A 10 -14.52 0.11 8.97
N GLU A 11 -14.55 -0.95 8.15
CA GLU A 11 -13.34 -1.64 7.66
C GLU A 11 -12.42 -0.66 6.91
N TYR A 12 -12.98 0.13 5.98
CA TYR A 12 -12.21 1.12 5.23
C TYR A 12 -11.49 2.12 6.13
N LEU A 13 -12.20 2.68 7.13
CA LEU A 13 -11.65 3.67 8.05
C LEU A 13 -10.53 3.08 8.93
N ASP A 14 -10.68 1.86 9.43
CA ASP A 14 -9.64 1.18 10.21
C ASP A 14 -8.39 0.87 9.38
N ILE A 15 -8.57 0.46 8.12
CA ILE A 15 -7.45 0.13 7.22
C ILE A 15 -6.68 1.39 6.80
N VAL A 16 -7.38 2.45 6.38
CA VAL A 16 -6.73 3.70 5.90
C VAL A 16 -6.12 4.50 7.05
N GLY A 17 -6.66 4.39 8.26
CA GLY A 17 -6.16 5.09 9.45
C GLY A 17 -4.88 4.52 10.06
N LYS A 18 -4.37 3.38 9.57
CA LYS A 18 -3.19 2.74 10.18
C LYS A 18 -1.91 3.54 9.97
N THR A 19 -1.15 3.68 11.05
CA THR A 19 0.17 4.32 11.07
C THR A 19 1.24 3.29 11.41
N PHE A 20 2.44 3.51 10.89
CA PHE A 20 3.55 2.54 10.97
C PHE A 20 4.85 3.24 11.36
N GLY A 21 5.75 2.47 12.01
CA GLY A 21 7.07 2.96 12.40
C GLY A 21 8.06 3.06 11.24
N SER A 22 7.81 2.32 10.15
CA SER A 22 8.64 2.31 8.95
C SER A 22 7.81 2.07 7.68
N GLU A 23 8.39 2.35 6.51
CA GLU A 23 7.79 2.01 5.21
C GLU A 23 7.63 0.49 5.04
N ASP A 24 8.59 -0.29 5.55
CA ASP A 24 8.56 -1.75 5.46
C ASP A 24 7.40 -2.34 6.26
N ASP A 25 7.16 -1.87 7.49
CA ASP A 25 6.03 -2.31 8.32
C ASP A 25 4.68 -2.01 7.64
N GLY A 26 4.56 -0.83 7.04
CA GLY A 26 3.37 -0.44 6.30
C GLY A 26 3.16 -1.29 5.05
N PHE A 27 4.22 -1.58 4.30
CA PHE A 27 4.16 -2.44 3.14
C PHE A 27 3.71 -3.86 3.51
N ASP A 28 4.28 -4.46 4.55
CA ASP A 28 3.94 -5.83 4.95
C ASP A 28 2.48 -5.94 5.38
N PHE A 29 1.97 -4.96 6.12
CA PHE A 29 0.56 -4.88 6.49
C PHE A 29 -0.35 -4.77 5.25
N TYR A 30 -0.15 -3.75 4.42
CA TYR A 30 -1.04 -3.50 3.28
C TYR A 30 -0.94 -4.59 2.21
N ASN A 31 0.24 -5.19 2.02
CA ASN A 31 0.39 -6.29 1.08
C ASN A 31 -0.32 -7.55 1.59
N SER A 32 -0.28 -7.83 2.89
CA SER A 32 -1.04 -8.95 3.48
C SER A 32 -2.55 -8.76 3.30
N TYR A 33 -3.06 -7.57 3.64
CA TYR A 33 -4.47 -7.21 3.41
C TYR A 33 -4.87 -7.28 1.93
N ALA A 34 -4.05 -6.73 1.03
CA ALA A 34 -4.30 -6.79 -0.41
C ALA A 34 -4.35 -8.23 -0.93
N LEU A 35 -3.47 -9.11 -0.44
CA LEU A 35 -3.41 -10.52 -0.84
C LEU A 35 -4.69 -11.26 -0.45
N GLU A 36 -5.26 -10.98 0.73
CA GLU A 36 -6.58 -11.49 1.13
C GLU A 36 -7.70 -10.99 0.21
N LYS A 37 -7.58 -9.76 -0.29
CA LYS A 37 -8.53 -9.17 -1.26
C LYS A 37 -8.22 -9.53 -2.72
N GLY A 38 -7.20 -10.36 -3.00
CA GLY A 38 -6.90 -10.91 -4.33
C GLY A 38 -5.96 -10.08 -5.20
N PHE A 39 -5.24 -9.11 -4.64
CA PHE A 39 -4.19 -8.34 -5.34
C PHE A 39 -2.93 -8.18 -4.49
N SER A 40 -1.90 -7.50 -5.00
CA SER A 40 -0.64 -7.27 -4.25
C SER A 40 -0.25 -5.81 -4.33
N VAL A 41 0.34 -5.28 -3.26
CA VAL A 41 0.93 -3.95 -3.26
C VAL A 41 2.30 -4.01 -3.95
N ARG A 42 2.68 -2.95 -4.66
CA ARG A 42 4.02 -2.81 -5.24
C ARG A 42 4.74 -1.62 -4.66
N LYS A 43 5.98 -1.84 -4.23
CA LYS A 43 6.91 -0.74 -3.98
C LYS A 43 7.33 -0.17 -5.33
N SER A 44 7.18 1.14 -5.50
CA SER A 44 7.83 1.83 -6.61
C SER A 44 9.31 1.89 -6.29
N TYR A 45 10.16 1.41 -7.20
CA TYR A 45 11.59 1.65 -7.06
C TYR A 45 11.87 3.07 -7.53
N VAL A 46 12.32 3.92 -6.61
CA VAL A 46 12.70 5.30 -6.88
C VAL A 46 14.18 5.43 -6.56
N GLU A 47 15.00 5.70 -7.57
CA GLU A 47 16.38 6.14 -7.34
C GLU A 47 16.39 7.67 -7.21
N TRP A 48 17.04 8.15 -6.16
CA TRP A 48 17.23 9.56 -5.90
C TRP A 48 18.67 9.96 -6.23
N ASP A 49 18.85 11.15 -6.77
CA ASP A 49 20.13 11.84 -6.77
C ASP A 49 20.38 12.36 -5.35
N GLU A 50 21.33 11.78 -4.63
CA GLU A 50 21.69 12.24 -3.28
C GLU A 50 22.19 13.69 -3.27
N ALA A 51 22.75 14.20 -4.38
CA ALA A 51 23.30 15.55 -4.47
C ALA A 51 22.24 16.62 -4.77
N ASN A 52 21.25 16.29 -5.61
CA ASN A 52 20.28 17.26 -6.12
C ASN A 52 18.85 17.04 -5.59
N GLN A 53 18.62 15.98 -4.80
CA GLN A 53 17.29 15.57 -4.32
C GLN A 53 16.27 15.37 -5.45
N GLU A 54 16.75 15.03 -6.65
CA GLU A 54 15.91 14.76 -7.81
C GLU A 54 15.69 13.26 -8.00
N ILE A 55 14.56 12.88 -8.59
CA ILE A 55 14.26 11.49 -8.90
C ILE A 55 14.89 11.14 -10.25
N ILE A 56 15.86 10.23 -10.25
CA ILE A 56 16.58 9.82 -11.45
C ILE A 56 15.84 8.69 -12.17
N LEU A 57 15.22 7.76 -11.43
CA LEU A 57 14.55 6.60 -12.01
C LEU A 57 13.28 6.27 -11.23
N ARG A 58 12.17 6.06 -11.96
CA ARG A 58 10.98 5.40 -11.43
C ARG A 58 10.75 4.11 -12.19
N LYS A 59 10.99 2.97 -11.56
CA LYS A 59 10.70 1.66 -12.15
C LYS A 59 9.43 1.10 -11.50
N MET A 60 8.38 0.98 -12.31
CA MET A 60 7.18 0.25 -11.94
C MET A 60 7.51 -1.25 -12.03
N GLY A 61 7.51 -1.95 -10.88
CA GLY A 61 7.69 -3.41 -10.86
C GLY A 61 6.63 -4.09 -11.72
N GLY A 62 7.05 -5.06 -12.55
CA GLY A 62 6.17 -5.78 -13.48
C GLY A 62 5.06 -6.58 -12.78
N PHE A 63 4.01 -6.91 -13.53
CA PHE A 63 2.92 -7.74 -13.02
C PHE A 63 3.42 -9.14 -12.70
N LEU A 64 3.52 -9.48 -11.41
CA LEU A 64 3.50 -10.87 -10.97
C LEU A 64 2.10 -11.39 -11.30
N ARG A 65 1.96 -12.07 -12.44
CA ARG A 65 0.83 -12.98 -12.64
C ARG A 65 0.96 -14.03 -11.55
N LYS A 66 -0.05 -14.14 -10.70
CA LYS A 66 -0.30 -15.41 -10.01
C LYS A 66 -0.79 -16.35 -11.11
N ASP A 67 0.07 -17.26 -11.51
CA ASP A 67 -0.34 -18.46 -12.24
C ASP A 67 -1.26 -19.32 -11.36
#